data_AF-A0A0K9PVA7-F1
#
_entry.id   AF-A0A0K9PVA7-F1
#
_cell.length_a   1.000
_cell.length_b   1.000
_cell.length_c   1.000
_cell.angle_alpha   90.00
_cell.angle_beta   90.00
_cell.angle_gamma   90.00
#
_symmetry.space_group_name_H-M   'P 1'
#
loop_
_entity.id
_entity.type
_entity.pdbx_description
1 polymer ?
#
loop_
_entity_poly.entity_id
_entity_poly.type
_entity_poly.pdbx_seq_one_letter_code
_entity_poly.pdbx_strand_id
1 'polypeptide(L)'
;MSRSGALDLATGVGGKLEKKDVKSAVDQYEKYHASFGGEEEARKANYTDMVNKYYDLATSFYEYGWGESFHFAHRLKGETLRESIKRHEHFLALQLGLKPGMKVLDVGCGVGGPLREISRFSLTSVTGLNNNEYQITRGKELNRLAGLHKTCDYVKADFMKIPIDDNTFDAVYAIEATCHAPDAVGCYKEIYRVLKPGQCFAAYEWCMTDSFDPNNEIHQRIKAEIELGNGLPDVRLTTKCLEALKLAGFEVIWHKDLSKDAPVSWFLPLDPSYFSISSFRLTTLGRFLTRTMVRTLEYIGLAPAGSNRVSAFLEKAADGLVEGGRKELFTPMYFFLVRKPLLDSSE
;
A
#
# COMPACT_ATOMS: atom_id res chain seq x y z
N MET A 1 19.78 10.58 -11.41
CA MET A 1 20.74 10.14 -10.37
C MET A 1 20.55 11.05 -9.17
N SER A 2 19.64 10.72 -8.24
CA SER A 2 19.53 11.51 -7.00
C SER A 2 20.69 11.12 -6.09
N ARG A 3 21.29 12.11 -5.43
CA ARG A 3 22.31 11.91 -4.40
C ARG A 3 21.64 11.33 -3.15
N SER A 4 21.38 10.02 -3.09
CA SER A 4 20.85 9.34 -1.90
C SER A 4 21.99 8.63 -1.13
N GLY A 5 22.59 9.37 -0.20
CA GLY A 5 23.65 8.85 0.68
C GLY A 5 23.12 8.24 1.98
N ALA A 6 23.99 7.56 2.73
CA ALA A 6 23.72 7.03 4.08
C ALA A 6 23.33 8.12 5.10
N LEU A 7 23.68 9.38 4.85
CA LEU A 7 23.27 10.54 5.65
C LEU A 7 21.77 10.80 5.60
N ASP A 8 21.12 10.56 4.45
CA ASP A 8 19.68 10.77 4.25
C ASP A 8 18.86 9.69 4.98
N LEU A 9 19.38 8.46 5.04
CA LEU A 9 18.83 7.39 5.87
C LEU A 9 18.94 7.75 7.36
N ALA A 10 20.09 8.25 7.81
CA ALA A 10 20.32 8.60 9.22
C ALA A 10 19.48 9.80 9.70
N THR A 11 19.11 10.72 8.80
CA THR A 11 18.17 11.82 9.10
C THR A 11 16.70 11.46 8.89
N GLY A 12 16.40 10.44 8.07
CA GLY A 12 15.04 10.00 7.75
C GLY A 12 14.51 8.83 8.57
N VAL A 13 15.31 8.12 9.36
CA VAL A 13 14.79 7.06 10.24
C VAL A 13 13.83 7.67 11.26
N GLY A 14 12.53 7.32 11.16
CA GLY A 14 11.44 7.89 11.99
C GLY A 14 10.49 8.84 11.24
N GLY A 15 10.71 9.09 9.94
CA GLY A 15 9.81 9.91 9.12
C GLY A 15 9.59 11.32 9.71
N LYS A 16 8.35 11.61 10.13
CA LYS A 16 7.97 12.90 10.75
C LYS A 16 8.23 12.93 12.27
N LEU A 17 8.56 11.81 12.90
CA LEU A 17 8.73 11.74 14.35
C LEU A 17 10.05 12.40 14.77
N GLU A 18 9.97 13.23 15.80
CA GLU A 18 11.16 13.70 16.50
C GLU A 18 11.94 12.50 17.05
N LYS A 19 13.27 12.56 17.06
CA LYS A 19 14.12 11.42 17.47
C LYS A 19 13.74 10.84 18.84
N LYS A 20 13.25 11.68 19.76
CA LYS A 20 12.82 11.29 21.11
C LYS A 20 11.51 10.46 21.12
N ASP A 21 10.67 10.60 20.11
CA ASP A 21 9.32 10.03 20.08
C ASP A 21 9.27 8.67 19.36
N VAL A 22 10.30 8.35 18.56
CA VAL A 22 10.40 7.10 17.78
C VAL A 22 10.26 5.85 18.65
N LYS A 23 10.98 5.79 19.78
CA LYS A 23 10.91 4.61 20.68
C LYS A 23 9.49 4.38 21.19
N SER A 24 8.82 5.45 21.63
CA SER A 24 7.44 5.40 22.14
C SER A 24 6.46 4.96 21.05
N ALA A 25 6.64 5.47 19.83
CA ALA A 25 5.82 5.09 18.68
C ALA A 25 5.99 3.60 18.34
N VAL A 26 7.21 3.06 18.37
CA VAL A 26 7.49 1.63 18.18
C VAL A 26 6.84 0.79 19.29
N ASP A 27 6.99 1.19 20.55
CA ASP A 27 6.40 0.48 21.70
C ASP A 27 4.87 0.43 21.62
N GLN A 28 4.22 1.49 21.14
CA GLN A 28 2.78 1.52 20.93
C GLN A 28 2.36 0.66 19.72
N TYR A 29 3.10 0.75 18.61
CA TYR A 29 2.82 0.00 17.40
C TYR A 29 2.90 -1.52 17.60
N GLU A 30 3.96 -2.00 18.25
CA GLU A 30 4.14 -3.43 18.50
C GLU A 30 3.01 -4.00 19.36
N LYS A 31 2.52 -3.26 20.37
CA LYS A 31 1.41 -3.69 21.25
C LYS A 31 0.09 -3.98 20.51
N TYR A 32 -0.12 -3.40 19.33
CA TYR A 32 -1.33 -3.68 18.56
C TYR A 32 -1.33 -5.05 17.87
N HIS A 33 -0.17 -5.72 17.77
CA HIS A 33 -0.02 -6.88 16.91
C HIS A 33 0.07 -8.20 17.70
N ALA A 34 -0.52 -9.26 17.14
CA ALA A 34 -0.59 -10.58 17.77
C ALA A 34 0.77 -11.14 18.19
N SER A 35 1.84 -10.84 17.43
CA SER A 35 3.23 -11.22 17.77
C SER A 35 3.71 -10.69 19.13
N PHE A 36 3.01 -9.70 19.71
CA PHE A 36 3.30 -9.07 21.00
C PHE A 36 2.12 -9.13 21.98
N GLY A 37 1.15 -10.03 21.75
CA GLY A 37 -0.02 -10.20 22.60
C GLY A 37 -1.15 -9.19 22.36
N GLY A 38 -1.13 -8.50 21.21
CA GLY A 38 -2.22 -7.61 20.80
C GLY A 38 -3.44 -8.38 20.30
N GLU A 39 -4.63 -7.96 20.72
CA GLU A 39 -5.92 -8.50 20.29
C GLU A 39 -6.40 -7.83 18.99
N GLU A 40 -6.95 -8.61 18.07
CA GLU A 40 -7.43 -8.13 16.76
C GLU A 40 -8.48 -7.02 16.89
N GLU A 41 -9.40 -7.15 17.84
CA GLU A 41 -10.46 -6.15 18.09
C GLU A 41 -9.87 -4.80 18.54
N ALA A 42 -8.86 -4.83 19.41
CA ALA A 42 -8.17 -3.61 19.84
C ALA A 42 -7.41 -2.95 18.68
N ARG A 43 -6.80 -3.76 17.81
CA ARG A 43 -6.12 -3.31 16.59
C ARG A 43 -7.07 -2.63 15.61
N LYS A 44 -8.24 -3.24 15.36
CA LYS A 44 -9.29 -2.65 14.51
C LYS A 44 -9.85 -1.35 15.09
N ALA A 45 -10.09 -1.29 16.40
CA ALA A 45 -10.60 -0.09 17.05
C ALA A 45 -9.64 1.11 17.01
N ASN A 46 -8.32 0.85 16.95
CA ASN A 46 -7.28 1.87 16.94
C ASN A 46 -6.57 1.98 15.58
N TYR A 47 -7.19 1.50 14.50
CA TYR A 47 -6.51 1.33 13.22
C TYR A 47 -5.91 2.64 12.67
N THR A 48 -6.58 3.78 12.81
CA THR A 48 -6.06 5.08 12.31
C THR A 48 -4.73 5.42 12.99
N ASP A 49 -4.65 5.27 14.30
CA ASP A 49 -3.43 5.54 15.07
C ASP A 49 -2.32 4.53 14.73
N MET A 50 -2.67 3.24 14.65
CA MET A 50 -1.74 2.18 14.26
C MET A 50 -1.15 2.41 12.86
N VAL A 51 -1.99 2.65 11.85
CA VAL A 51 -1.58 2.87 10.45
C VAL A 51 -0.75 4.14 10.32
N ASN A 52 -1.15 5.23 11.00
CA ASN A 52 -0.37 6.47 10.97
C ASN A 52 1.02 6.29 11.60
N LYS A 53 1.11 5.62 12.76
CA LYS A 53 2.42 5.31 13.37
C LYS A 53 3.28 4.43 12.47
N TYR A 54 2.68 3.43 11.82
CA TYR A 54 3.39 2.60 10.86
C TYR A 54 4.02 3.45 9.76
N TYR A 55 3.23 4.29 9.08
CA TYR A 55 3.74 5.12 8.00
C TYR A 55 4.71 6.19 8.48
N ASP A 56 4.50 6.77 9.66
CA ASP A 56 5.47 7.70 10.24
C ASP A 56 6.82 7.02 10.50
N LEU A 57 6.83 5.75 10.91
CA LEU A 57 8.06 4.98 11.11
C LEU A 57 8.70 4.48 9.79
N ALA A 58 7.88 4.07 8.82
CA ALA A 58 8.31 3.30 7.66
C ALA A 58 8.47 4.11 6.36
N THR A 59 7.80 5.26 6.20
CA THR A 59 7.75 6.00 4.91
C THR A 59 9.14 6.32 4.36
N SER A 60 10.09 6.73 5.20
CA SER A 60 11.45 7.04 4.75
C SER A 60 12.25 5.80 4.34
N PHE A 61 11.99 4.64 4.98
CA PHE A 61 12.55 3.36 4.52
C PHE A 61 11.97 2.97 3.16
N TYR A 62 10.67 3.21 2.96
CA TYR A 62 10.01 3.00 1.68
C TYR A 62 10.60 3.91 0.59
N GLU A 63 10.65 5.23 0.77
CA GLU A 63 11.24 6.16 -0.23
C GLU A 63 12.67 5.79 -0.60
N TYR A 64 13.48 5.38 0.38
CA TYR A 64 14.83 4.91 0.14
C TYR A 64 14.88 3.58 -0.64
N GLY A 65 14.00 2.63 -0.32
CA GLY A 65 13.99 1.29 -0.90
C GLY A 65 13.36 1.22 -2.28
N TRP A 66 12.24 1.91 -2.47
CA TRP A 66 11.26 1.68 -3.53
C TRP A 66 10.94 2.93 -4.37
N GLY A 67 11.45 4.11 -4.00
CA GLY A 67 11.24 5.35 -4.77
C GLY A 67 9.91 6.03 -4.47
N GLU A 68 9.16 6.45 -5.50
CA GLU A 68 7.90 7.23 -5.32
C GLU A 68 6.63 6.38 -5.53
N SER A 69 6.75 5.14 -6.01
CA SER A 69 5.65 4.18 -6.19
C SER A 69 5.90 2.95 -5.31
N PHE A 70 5.05 2.75 -4.29
CA PHE A 70 5.14 1.64 -3.34
C PHE A 70 4.03 0.64 -3.58
N HIS A 71 4.19 -0.22 -4.58
CA HIS A 71 3.26 -1.33 -4.78
C HIS A 71 3.92 -2.45 -5.59
N PHE A 72 3.35 -3.64 -5.49
CA PHE A 72 3.73 -4.79 -6.30
C PHE A 72 3.14 -4.68 -7.70
N ALA A 73 3.69 -5.49 -8.61
CA ALA A 73 3.23 -5.52 -9.99
C ALA A 73 3.41 -6.90 -10.59
N HIS A 74 2.45 -7.30 -11.42
CA HIS A 74 2.62 -8.44 -12.32
C HIS A 74 3.82 -8.15 -13.22
N ARG A 75 4.82 -9.05 -13.25
CA ARG A 75 6.06 -8.83 -14.02
C ARG A 75 6.31 -9.90 -15.06
N LEU A 76 6.57 -9.46 -16.29
CA LEU A 76 6.94 -10.32 -17.41
C LEU A 76 8.45 -10.60 -17.44
N LYS A 77 8.86 -11.68 -18.09
CA LYS A 77 10.28 -11.97 -18.33
C LYS A 77 10.89 -10.86 -19.18
N GLY A 78 12.01 -10.29 -18.72
CA GLY A 78 12.70 -9.21 -19.40
C GLY A 78 12.30 -7.80 -18.94
N GLU A 79 11.21 -7.64 -18.17
CA GLU A 79 10.83 -6.34 -17.60
C GLU A 79 11.66 -6.02 -16.36
N THR A 80 12.11 -4.77 -16.25
CA THR A 80 12.54 -4.21 -14.98
C THR A 80 11.35 -4.03 -14.03
N LEU A 81 11.60 -3.98 -12.72
CA LEU A 81 10.54 -3.70 -11.73
C LEU A 81 9.77 -2.41 -12.06
N ARG A 82 10.49 -1.35 -12.46
CA ARG A 82 9.90 -0.06 -12.82
C ARG A 82 9.00 -0.14 -14.05
N GLU A 83 9.40 -0.89 -15.07
CA GLU A 83 8.56 -1.11 -16.27
C GLU A 83 7.31 -1.92 -15.92
N SER A 84 7.45 -2.96 -15.08
CA SER A 84 6.29 -3.73 -14.63
C SER A 84 5.29 -2.91 -13.83
N ILE A 85 5.77 -2.02 -12.93
CA ILE A 85 4.94 -1.08 -12.17
C ILE A 85 4.15 -0.17 -13.11
N LYS A 86 4.83 0.51 -14.04
CA LYS A 86 4.18 1.38 -15.03
C LYS A 86 3.12 0.65 -15.85
N ARG A 87 3.45 -0.55 -16.36
CA ARG A 87 2.48 -1.36 -17.12
C ARG A 87 1.29 -1.76 -16.25
N HIS A 88 1.51 -2.05 -14.97
CA HIS A 88 0.44 -2.41 -14.03
C HIS A 88 -0.49 -1.21 -13.73
N GLU A 89 0.08 -0.01 -13.56
CA GLU A 89 -0.66 1.24 -13.43
C GLU A 89 -1.46 1.56 -14.71
N HIS A 90 -0.86 1.39 -15.90
CA HIS A 90 -1.53 1.57 -17.18
C HIS A 90 -2.64 0.54 -17.42
N PHE A 91 -2.44 -0.72 -17.02
CA PHE A 91 -3.48 -1.73 -17.08
C PHE A 91 -4.71 -1.31 -16.28
N LEU A 92 -4.53 -0.82 -15.06
CA LEU A 92 -5.62 -0.32 -14.22
C LEU A 92 -6.34 0.86 -14.88
N ALA A 93 -5.59 1.83 -15.43
CA ALA A 93 -6.17 2.95 -16.17
C ALA A 93 -6.99 2.51 -17.39
N LEU A 94 -6.52 1.49 -18.12
CA LEU A 94 -7.23 0.91 -19.26
C LEU A 94 -8.50 0.16 -18.84
N GLN A 95 -8.46 -0.60 -17.74
CA GLN A 95 -9.64 -1.30 -17.21
C GLN A 95 -10.74 -0.34 -16.76
N LEU A 96 -10.36 0.82 -16.22
CA LEU A 96 -11.28 1.90 -15.88
C LEU A 96 -11.77 2.71 -17.08
N GLY A 97 -11.19 2.50 -18.26
CA GLY A 97 -11.52 3.25 -19.46
C GLY A 97 -11.24 4.75 -19.32
N LEU A 98 -10.17 5.12 -18.61
CA LEU A 98 -9.82 6.52 -18.37
C LEU A 98 -9.59 7.28 -19.68
N LYS A 99 -10.14 8.49 -19.75
CA LYS A 99 -10.09 9.37 -20.93
C LYS A 99 -9.68 10.79 -20.55
N PRO A 100 -9.10 11.55 -21.49
CA PRO A 100 -8.73 12.95 -21.24
C PRO A 100 -9.88 13.75 -20.64
N GLY A 101 -9.60 14.50 -19.57
CA GLY A 101 -10.57 15.38 -18.90
C GLY A 101 -11.46 14.71 -17.84
N MET A 102 -11.42 13.39 -17.67
CA MET A 102 -12.12 12.73 -16.54
C MET A 102 -11.54 13.15 -15.18
N LYS A 103 -12.41 13.24 -14.17
CA LYS A 103 -12.04 13.38 -12.76
C LYS A 103 -11.89 12.00 -12.12
N VAL A 104 -10.72 11.71 -11.58
CA VAL A 104 -10.38 10.40 -11.01
C VAL A 104 -9.98 10.56 -9.55
N LEU A 105 -10.40 9.63 -8.70
CA LEU A 105 -9.97 9.55 -7.31
C LEU A 105 -8.99 8.39 -7.12
N ASP A 106 -7.85 8.67 -6.48
CA ASP A 106 -6.87 7.70 -6.02
C ASP A 106 -7.02 7.54 -4.50
N VAL A 107 -7.54 6.41 -4.04
CA VAL A 107 -7.81 6.13 -2.62
C VAL A 107 -6.57 5.50 -1.99
N GLY A 108 -5.95 6.22 -1.05
CA GLY A 108 -4.69 5.80 -0.41
C GLY A 108 -3.46 6.11 -1.25
N CYS A 109 -3.39 7.31 -1.82
CA CYS A 109 -2.45 7.65 -2.89
C CYS A 109 -0.96 7.74 -2.49
N GLY A 110 -0.61 7.57 -1.21
CA GLY A 110 0.75 7.75 -0.71
C GLY A 110 1.33 9.14 -1.06
N VAL A 111 2.54 9.16 -1.61
CA VAL A 111 3.22 10.36 -2.17
C VAL A 111 2.89 10.61 -3.65
N GLY A 112 1.96 9.84 -4.23
CA GLY A 112 1.38 10.06 -5.57
C GLY A 112 2.22 9.60 -6.76
N GLY A 113 3.11 8.61 -6.61
CA GLY A 113 3.81 8.01 -7.76
C GLY A 113 2.84 7.48 -8.83
N PRO A 114 1.94 6.53 -8.48
CA PRO A 114 0.92 6.03 -9.41
C PRO A 114 -0.03 7.11 -9.90
N LEU A 115 -0.44 8.02 -9.00
CA LEU A 115 -1.25 9.20 -9.33
C LEU A 115 -0.67 9.99 -10.50
N ARG A 116 0.62 10.31 -10.45
CA ARG A 116 1.31 11.06 -11.51
C ARG A 116 1.47 10.24 -12.78
N GLU A 117 1.81 8.95 -12.68
CA GLU A 117 1.96 8.10 -13.88
C GLU A 117 0.61 7.95 -14.60
N ILE A 118 -0.45 7.63 -13.87
CA ILE A 118 -1.80 7.46 -14.41
C ILE A 118 -2.29 8.77 -15.02
N SER A 119 -2.20 9.90 -14.31
CA SER A 119 -2.61 11.21 -14.85
C SER A 119 -1.89 11.54 -16.18
N ARG A 120 -0.59 11.28 -16.28
CA ARG A 120 0.18 11.50 -17.50
C ARG A 120 -0.24 10.58 -18.64
N PHE A 121 -0.50 9.31 -18.33
CA PHE A 121 -0.88 8.32 -19.32
C PHE A 121 -2.29 8.58 -19.89
N SER A 122 -3.27 8.87 -19.04
CA SER A 122 -4.67 9.04 -19.44
C SER A 122 -5.10 10.48 -19.70
N LEU A 123 -4.25 11.47 -19.42
CA LEU A 123 -4.56 12.91 -19.48
C LEU A 123 -5.77 13.30 -18.61
N THR A 124 -5.92 12.63 -17.47
CA THR A 124 -6.98 12.87 -16.49
C THR A 124 -6.54 13.80 -15.38
N SER A 125 -7.53 14.42 -14.72
CA SER A 125 -7.31 15.10 -13.44
C SER A 125 -7.50 14.08 -12.31
N VAL A 126 -6.46 13.87 -11.51
CA VAL A 126 -6.47 12.87 -10.43
C VAL A 126 -6.35 13.56 -9.08
N THR A 127 -7.30 13.27 -8.19
CA THR A 127 -7.27 13.70 -6.78
C THR A 127 -6.82 12.52 -5.93
N GLY A 128 -5.73 12.68 -5.19
CA GLY A 128 -5.24 11.69 -4.24
C GLY A 128 -5.85 11.87 -2.86
N LEU A 129 -6.44 10.82 -2.30
CA LEU A 129 -6.92 10.80 -0.93
C LEU A 129 -5.93 10.06 -0.04
N ASN A 130 -5.50 10.70 1.04
CA ASN A 130 -4.59 10.10 2.02
C ASN A 130 -4.82 10.71 3.41
N ASN A 131 -4.54 9.98 4.49
CA ASN A 131 -4.68 10.49 5.85
C ASN A 131 -3.36 11.10 6.38
N ASN A 132 -2.21 10.77 5.77
CA ASN A 132 -0.89 11.21 6.22
C ASN A 132 -0.50 12.57 5.62
N GLU A 133 -0.43 13.60 6.47
CA GLU A 133 -0.06 14.98 6.09
C GLU A 133 1.33 15.09 5.46
N TYR A 134 2.29 14.29 5.94
CA TYR A 134 3.66 14.32 5.44
C TYR A 134 3.70 13.84 3.98
N GLN A 135 3.04 12.71 3.70
CA GLN A 135 2.98 12.17 2.35
C GLN A 135 2.25 13.11 1.38
N ILE A 136 1.18 13.77 1.83
CA ILE A 136 0.48 14.80 1.05
C ILE A 136 1.38 15.99 0.73
N THR A 137 2.07 16.53 1.74
CA THR A 137 2.98 17.68 1.56
C THR A 137 4.10 17.32 0.56
N ARG A 138 4.68 16.13 0.73
CA ARG A 138 5.70 15.59 -0.18
C ARG A 138 5.16 15.40 -1.59
N GLY A 139 3.97 14.81 -1.73
CA GLY A 139 3.30 14.58 -3.00
C GLY A 139 2.97 15.88 -3.75
N LYS A 140 2.56 16.94 -3.05
CA LYS A 140 2.31 18.26 -3.64
C LYS A 140 3.58 18.87 -4.23
N GLU A 141 4.70 18.75 -3.53
CA GLU A 141 6.00 19.21 -4.03
C GLU A 141 6.44 18.40 -5.27
N LEU A 142 6.31 17.07 -5.22
CA LEU A 142 6.62 16.20 -6.38
C LEU A 142 5.72 16.52 -7.58
N ASN A 143 4.44 16.85 -7.36
CA ASN A 143 3.54 17.29 -8.43
C ASN A 143 3.99 18.64 -9.04
N ARG A 144 4.52 19.58 -8.24
CA ARG A 144 5.08 20.83 -8.77
C ARG A 144 6.33 20.57 -9.62
N LEU A 145 7.27 19.76 -9.11
CA LEU A 145 8.50 19.39 -9.81
C LEU A 145 8.22 18.66 -11.13
N ALA A 146 7.18 17.83 -11.18
CA ALA A 146 6.75 17.13 -12.39
C ALA A 146 5.90 17.98 -13.35
N GLY A 147 5.54 19.21 -12.97
CA GLY A 147 4.66 20.08 -13.78
C GLY A 147 3.18 19.66 -13.79
N LEU A 148 2.75 18.78 -12.87
CA LEU A 148 1.41 18.19 -12.80
C LEU A 148 0.49 18.81 -11.75
N HIS A 149 0.95 19.80 -10.98
CA HIS A 149 0.16 20.46 -9.93
C HIS A 149 -1.18 21.08 -10.39
N LYS A 150 -1.44 21.19 -11.70
CA LYS A 150 -2.74 21.64 -12.24
C LYS A 150 -3.74 20.51 -12.50
N THR A 151 -3.26 19.28 -12.65
CA THR A 151 -4.09 18.09 -12.94
C THR A 151 -4.03 17.08 -11.80
N CYS A 152 -3.11 17.24 -10.85
CA CYS A 152 -2.89 16.32 -9.74
C CYS A 152 -2.91 17.10 -8.42
N ASP A 153 -3.87 16.81 -7.54
CA ASP A 153 -3.98 17.41 -6.21
C ASP A 153 -4.31 16.34 -5.15
N TYR A 154 -4.38 16.75 -3.88
CA TYR A 154 -4.59 15.86 -2.75
C TYR A 154 -5.66 16.39 -1.79
N VAL A 155 -6.41 15.45 -1.22
CA VAL A 155 -7.36 15.67 -0.12
C VAL A 155 -6.90 14.85 1.08
N LYS A 156 -6.76 15.51 2.23
CA LYS A 156 -6.49 14.83 3.49
C LYS A 156 -7.79 14.28 4.07
N ALA A 157 -7.94 12.96 4.10
CA ALA A 157 -9.10 12.31 4.66
C ALA A 157 -8.84 10.85 5.03
N ASP A 158 -9.69 10.34 5.91
CA ASP A 158 -9.90 8.91 6.10
C ASP A 158 -10.79 8.41 4.95
N PHE A 159 -10.41 7.34 4.25
CA PHE A 159 -11.23 6.79 3.16
C PHE A 159 -12.53 6.14 3.64
N MET A 160 -12.72 5.94 4.95
CA MET A 160 -14.02 5.59 5.54
C MET A 160 -14.90 6.81 5.85
N LYS A 161 -14.41 8.03 5.57
CA LYS A 161 -15.15 9.29 5.70
C LYS A 161 -14.61 10.34 4.71
N ILE A 162 -15.01 10.22 3.45
CA ILE A 162 -14.51 11.04 2.35
C ILE A 162 -15.27 12.39 2.33
N PRO A 163 -14.60 13.54 2.56
CA PRO A 163 -15.24 14.86 2.61
C PRO A 163 -15.45 15.43 1.20
N ILE A 164 -16.03 14.63 0.31
CA ILE A 164 -16.31 14.97 -1.09
C ILE A 164 -17.76 14.59 -1.38
N ASP A 165 -18.45 15.41 -2.16
CA ASP A 165 -19.85 15.21 -2.50
C ASP A 165 -20.09 13.92 -3.31
N ASP A 166 -21.31 13.40 -3.20
CA ASP A 166 -21.79 12.24 -3.94
C ASP A 166 -21.61 12.43 -5.45
N ASN A 167 -21.38 11.34 -6.18
CA ASN A 167 -21.36 11.33 -7.65
C ASN A 167 -20.38 12.36 -8.27
N THR A 168 -19.22 12.55 -7.63
CA THR A 168 -18.20 13.52 -8.07
C THR A 168 -17.27 12.96 -9.14
N PHE A 169 -16.85 11.70 -9.01
CA PHE A 169 -15.77 11.12 -9.81
C PHE A 169 -16.26 10.27 -10.98
N ASP A 170 -15.54 10.38 -12.09
CA ASP A 170 -15.78 9.60 -13.31
C ASP A 170 -15.12 8.21 -13.24
N ALA A 171 -14.13 8.03 -12.35
CA ALA A 171 -13.55 6.75 -12.01
C ALA A 171 -12.90 6.84 -10.62
N VAL A 172 -12.82 5.71 -9.91
CA VAL A 172 -12.06 5.61 -8.66
C VAL A 172 -11.09 4.45 -8.79
N TYR A 173 -9.91 4.57 -8.19
CA TYR A 173 -9.02 3.44 -7.99
C TYR A 173 -8.36 3.42 -6.62
N ALA A 174 -7.89 2.24 -6.22
CA ALA A 174 -7.07 2.05 -5.04
C ALA A 174 -5.94 1.06 -5.38
N ILE A 175 -4.71 1.37 -5.00
CA ILE A 175 -3.58 0.46 -5.19
C ILE A 175 -3.06 0.10 -3.80
N GLU A 176 -3.35 -1.12 -3.36
CA GLU A 176 -2.82 -1.70 -2.12
C GLU A 176 -3.14 -0.88 -0.86
N ALA A 177 -4.31 -0.22 -0.84
CA ALA A 177 -4.68 0.74 0.20
C ALA A 177 -5.89 0.33 1.04
N THR A 178 -6.95 -0.19 0.42
CA THR A 178 -8.22 -0.48 1.10
C THR A 178 -8.12 -1.68 2.06
N CYS A 179 -7.05 -2.46 1.98
CA CYS A 179 -6.64 -3.47 2.96
C CYS A 179 -6.40 -2.89 4.36
N HIS A 180 -6.07 -1.60 4.48
CA HIS A 180 -5.92 -0.93 5.76
C HIS A 180 -7.26 -0.53 6.42
N ALA A 181 -8.38 -0.60 5.70
CA ALA A 181 -9.70 -0.35 6.25
C ALA A 181 -10.16 -1.54 7.12
N PRO A 182 -10.45 -1.37 8.43
CA PRO A 182 -11.00 -2.47 9.22
C PRO A 182 -12.44 -2.81 8.81
N ASP A 183 -13.22 -1.82 8.38
CA ASP A 183 -14.54 -1.99 7.78
C ASP A 183 -14.47 -1.81 6.26
N ALA A 184 -14.30 -2.92 5.54
CA ALA A 184 -14.26 -2.92 4.08
C ALA A 184 -15.59 -2.47 3.46
N VAL A 185 -16.74 -2.80 4.08
CA VAL A 185 -18.06 -2.42 3.56
C VAL A 185 -18.24 -0.92 3.68
N GLY A 186 -17.94 -0.34 4.84
CA GLY A 186 -17.98 1.10 5.07
C GLY A 186 -17.05 1.87 4.12
N CYS A 187 -15.82 1.39 3.95
CA CYS A 187 -14.87 1.97 2.98
C CYS A 187 -15.41 1.92 1.55
N TYR A 188 -15.88 0.77 1.08
CA TYR A 188 -16.42 0.64 -0.28
C TYR A 188 -17.73 1.43 -0.45
N LYS A 189 -18.53 1.64 0.60
CA LYS A 189 -19.72 2.52 0.55
C LYS A 189 -19.35 3.98 0.33
N GLU A 190 -18.29 4.48 0.94
CA GLU A 190 -17.80 5.84 0.66
C GLU A 190 -17.28 5.96 -0.77
N ILE A 191 -16.55 4.97 -1.27
CA ILE A 191 -16.12 4.92 -2.68
C ILE A 191 -17.34 4.89 -3.62
N TYR A 192 -18.34 4.06 -3.31
CA TYR A 192 -19.59 3.99 -4.05
C TYR A 192 -20.31 5.34 -4.07
N ARG A 193 -20.37 6.03 -2.93
CA ARG A 193 -21.04 7.33 -2.79
C ARG A 193 -20.42 8.38 -3.70
N VAL A 194 -19.10 8.54 -3.67
CA VAL A 194 -18.39 9.58 -4.47
C VAL A 194 -18.25 9.24 -5.95
N LEU A 195 -18.39 7.98 -6.34
CA LEU A 195 -18.38 7.54 -7.74
C LEU A 195 -19.72 7.86 -8.43
N LYS A 196 -19.68 8.36 -9.67
CA LYS A 196 -20.90 8.59 -10.46
C LYS A 196 -21.62 7.29 -10.85
N PRO A 197 -22.95 7.29 -11.02
CA PRO A 197 -23.69 6.14 -11.53
C PRO A 197 -23.18 5.72 -12.92
N GLY A 198 -23.11 4.40 -13.15
CA GLY A 198 -22.57 3.80 -14.38
C GLY A 198 -21.04 3.77 -14.48
N GLN A 199 -20.32 4.44 -13.58
CA GLN A 199 -18.86 4.46 -13.58
C GLN A 199 -18.24 3.33 -12.77
N CYS A 200 -16.93 3.15 -12.93
CA CYS A 200 -16.21 2.01 -12.38
C CYS A 200 -15.24 2.38 -11.25
N PHE A 201 -15.06 1.42 -10.35
CA PHE A 201 -14.00 1.36 -9.35
C PHE A 201 -13.14 0.13 -9.63
N ALA A 202 -11.81 0.28 -9.56
CA ALA A 202 -10.87 -0.83 -9.69
C ALA A 202 -9.80 -0.77 -8.60
N ALA A 203 -9.36 -1.92 -8.12
CA ALA A 203 -8.27 -1.95 -7.16
C ALA A 203 -7.35 -3.16 -7.36
N TYR A 204 -6.12 -3.00 -6.85
CA TYR A 204 -5.26 -4.11 -6.46
C TYR A 204 -5.33 -4.22 -4.94
N GLU A 205 -5.83 -5.34 -4.44
CA GLU A 205 -6.05 -5.55 -3.00
C GLU A 205 -5.09 -6.61 -2.45
N TRP A 206 -4.65 -6.38 -1.22
CA TRP A 206 -3.92 -7.38 -0.44
C TRP A 206 -4.91 -8.33 0.22
N CYS A 207 -4.84 -9.60 -0.15
CA CYS A 207 -5.78 -10.62 0.32
C CYS A 207 -5.05 -11.90 0.70
N MET A 208 -5.60 -12.60 1.69
CA MET A 208 -5.39 -14.04 1.83
C MET A 208 -6.15 -14.77 0.73
N THR A 209 -5.56 -15.83 0.19
CA THR A 209 -6.17 -16.65 -0.88
C THR A 209 -6.97 -17.81 -0.30
N ASP A 210 -7.62 -18.58 -1.16
CA ASP A 210 -8.32 -19.81 -0.77
C ASP A 210 -7.37 -20.93 -0.28
N SER A 211 -6.05 -20.78 -0.48
CA SER A 211 -5.05 -21.70 0.06
C SER A 211 -4.78 -21.46 1.55
N PHE A 212 -5.23 -20.33 2.10
CA PHE A 212 -5.12 -20.04 3.53
C PHE A 212 -6.07 -20.93 4.35
N ASP A 213 -5.52 -21.51 5.41
CA ASP A 213 -6.26 -22.34 6.36
C ASP A 213 -6.14 -21.71 7.74
N PRO A 214 -7.24 -21.20 8.33
CA PRO A 214 -7.20 -20.55 9.62
C PRO A 214 -6.85 -21.50 10.78
N ASN A 215 -6.96 -22.82 10.60
CA ASN A 215 -6.61 -23.79 11.63
C ASN A 215 -5.14 -24.23 11.56
N ASN A 216 -4.41 -23.79 10.53
CA ASN A 216 -3.00 -24.12 10.35
C ASN A 216 -2.12 -23.06 11.03
N GLU A 217 -1.37 -23.46 12.05
CA GLU A 217 -0.50 -22.57 12.83
C GLU A 217 0.56 -21.87 11.97
N ILE A 218 1.08 -22.54 10.93
CA ILE A 218 2.08 -21.93 10.02
C ILE A 218 1.40 -20.84 9.19
N HIS A 219 0.19 -21.08 8.69
CA HIS A 219 -0.55 -20.09 7.92
C HIS A 219 -0.90 -18.87 8.78
N GLN A 220 -1.34 -19.10 10.01
CA GLN A 220 -1.62 -18.03 10.98
C GLN A 220 -0.38 -17.20 11.31
N ARG A 221 0.77 -17.84 11.53
CA ARG A 221 2.05 -17.15 11.72
C ARG A 221 2.39 -16.25 10.54
N ILE A 222 2.29 -16.77 9.30
CA ILE A 222 2.59 -16.01 8.07
C ILE A 222 1.66 -14.79 7.96
N LYS A 223 0.35 -14.98 8.17
CA LYS A 223 -0.63 -13.88 8.18
C LYS A 223 -0.26 -12.82 9.22
N ALA A 224 0.07 -13.22 10.45
CA ALA A 224 0.45 -12.30 11.51
C ALA A 224 1.76 -11.53 11.20
N GLU A 225 2.72 -12.14 10.50
CA GLU A 225 3.95 -11.47 10.06
C GLU A 225 3.68 -10.43 8.97
N ILE A 226 2.79 -10.76 8.02
CA ILE A 226 2.32 -9.82 6.99
C ILE A 226 1.59 -8.64 7.64
N GLU A 227 0.71 -8.89 8.61
CA GLU A 227 -0.02 -7.83 9.32
C GLU A 227 0.92 -6.89 10.08
N LEU A 228 1.82 -7.46 10.88
CA LEU A 228 2.78 -6.71 11.69
C LEU A 228 3.67 -5.83 10.84
N GLY A 229 4.20 -6.38 9.76
CA GLY A 229 5.23 -5.70 9.02
C GLY A 229 4.70 -4.70 7.99
N ASN A 230 3.38 -4.63 7.81
CA ASN A 230 2.73 -3.73 6.85
C ASN A 230 1.63 -2.86 7.50
N GLY A 231 1.41 -2.93 8.81
CA GLY A 231 0.42 -2.11 9.50
C GLY A 231 -1.01 -2.42 9.08
N LEU A 232 -1.34 -3.71 8.93
CA LEU A 232 -2.68 -4.15 8.52
C LEU A 232 -3.49 -4.57 9.74
N PRO A 233 -4.73 -4.08 9.89
CA PRO A 233 -5.59 -4.48 11.00
C PRO A 233 -6.04 -5.95 10.89
N ASP A 234 -6.27 -6.40 9.65
CA ASP A 234 -6.58 -7.78 9.27
C ASP A 234 -6.37 -7.92 7.76
N VAL A 235 -5.82 -9.07 7.33
CA VAL A 235 -5.76 -9.43 5.90
C VAL A 235 -6.91 -10.37 5.57
N ARG A 236 -7.94 -9.82 4.91
CA ARG A 236 -9.15 -10.55 4.54
C ARG A 236 -8.92 -11.54 3.40
N LEU A 237 -9.80 -12.54 3.31
CA LEU A 237 -9.88 -13.43 2.15
C LEU A 237 -10.37 -12.69 0.90
N THR A 238 -9.91 -13.12 -0.28
CA THR A 238 -10.42 -12.61 -1.58
C THR A 238 -11.94 -12.69 -1.70
N THR A 239 -12.55 -13.76 -1.19
CA THR A 239 -14.01 -13.97 -1.15
C THR A 239 -14.72 -12.93 -0.27
N LYS A 240 -14.13 -12.57 0.87
CA LYS A 240 -14.65 -11.52 1.77
C LYS A 240 -14.52 -10.12 1.18
N CYS A 241 -13.47 -9.86 0.41
CA CYS A 241 -13.35 -8.63 -0.37
C CYS A 241 -14.50 -8.49 -1.39
N LEU A 242 -14.80 -9.54 -2.16
CA LEU A 242 -15.92 -9.53 -3.11
C LEU A 242 -17.29 -9.39 -2.43
N GLU A 243 -17.50 -10.07 -1.31
CA GLU A 243 -18.73 -9.95 -0.52
C GLU A 243 -18.94 -8.50 -0.07
N ALA A 244 -17.88 -7.84 0.43
CA ALA A 244 -17.95 -6.45 0.86
C ALA A 244 -18.27 -5.48 -0.29
N LEU A 245 -17.72 -5.70 -1.49
CA LEU A 245 -18.05 -4.90 -2.67
C LEU A 245 -19.54 -5.00 -3.03
N LYS A 246 -20.10 -6.22 -3.01
CA LYS A 246 -21.53 -6.45 -3.26
C LYS A 246 -22.41 -5.79 -2.19
N LEU A 247 -22.04 -5.92 -0.91
CA LEU A 247 -22.75 -5.29 0.20
C LEU A 247 -22.69 -3.75 0.16
N ALA A 248 -21.67 -3.18 -0.47
CA ALA A 248 -21.58 -1.74 -0.74
C ALA A 248 -22.45 -1.27 -1.91
N GLY A 249 -23.03 -2.19 -2.69
CA GLY A 249 -23.93 -1.89 -3.81
C GLY A 249 -23.29 -2.00 -5.19
N PHE A 250 -22.03 -2.45 -5.28
CA PHE A 250 -21.34 -2.59 -6.56
C PHE A 250 -21.75 -3.86 -7.32
N GLU A 251 -21.83 -3.73 -8.65
CA GLU A 251 -21.84 -4.85 -9.59
C GLU A 251 -20.41 -5.28 -9.91
N VAL A 252 -20.10 -6.57 -9.72
CA VAL A 252 -18.78 -7.10 -10.07
C VAL A 252 -18.74 -7.37 -11.57
N ILE A 253 -17.89 -6.63 -12.30
CA ILE A 253 -17.66 -6.87 -13.73
C ILE A 253 -16.73 -8.06 -13.90
N TRP A 254 -15.55 -8.00 -13.27
CA TRP A 254 -14.62 -9.13 -13.21
C TRP A 254 -13.60 -8.95 -12.09
N HIS A 255 -12.97 -10.06 -11.69
CA HIS A 255 -11.91 -10.07 -10.71
C HIS A 255 -10.95 -11.22 -10.98
N LYS A 256 -9.69 -11.09 -10.53
CA LYS A 256 -8.67 -12.11 -10.70
C LYS A 256 -7.49 -11.86 -9.76
N ASP A 257 -6.93 -12.94 -9.23
CA ASP A 257 -5.60 -12.88 -8.65
C ASP A 257 -4.54 -12.81 -9.77
N LEU A 258 -4.02 -11.61 -10.02
CA LEU A 258 -3.02 -11.40 -11.07
C LEU A 258 -1.65 -11.94 -10.68
N SER A 259 -1.43 -12.39 -9.45
CA SER A 259 -0.16 -12.97 -9.05
C SER A 259 0.10 -14.35 -9.66
N LYS A 260 -0.96 -15.10 -9.95
CA LYS A 260 -0.88 -16.50 -10.41
C LYS A 260 -0.31 -16.65 -11.82
N ASP A 261 -0.53 -15.68 -12.69
CA ASP A 261 -0.11 -15.75 -14.09
C ASP A 261 1.23 -15.06 -14.35
N ALA A 262 1.84 -14.46 -13.31
CA ALA A 262 3.08 -13.73 -13.47
C ALA A 262 4.24 -14.71 -13.71
N PRO A 263 4.95 -14.63 -14.85
CA PRO A 263 6.08 -15.52 -15.13
C PRO A 263 7.31 -15.21 -14.26
N VAL A 264 7.28 -14.09 -13.53
CA VAL A 264 8.26 -13.74 -12.51
C VAL A 264 7.52 -13.49 -11.21
N SER A 265 7.91 -14.19 -10.14
CA SER A 265 7.29 -14.05 -8.82
C SER A 265 7.35 -12.60 -8.32
N TRP A 266 6.20 -12.09 -7.86
CA TRP A 266 6.05 -10.73 -7.36
C TRP A 266 6.91 -10.46 -6.12
N PHE A 267 7.16 -11.48 -5.30
CA PHE A 267 7.98 -11.40 -4.08
C PHE A 267 9.49 -11.44 -4.34
N LEU A 268 9.93 -11.63 -5.59
CA LEU A 268 11.35 -11.73 -5.91
C LEU A 268 12.18 -10.51 -5.46
N PRO A 269 11.69 -9.25 -5.50
CA PRO A 269 12.43 -8.13 -4.94
C PRO A 269 12.73 -8.27 -3.44
N LEU A 270 11.88 -8.99 -2.69
CA LEU A 270 12.00 -9.23 -1.24
C LEU A 270 12.77 -10.50 -0.89
N ASP A 271 12.87 -11.44 -1.83
CA ASP A 271 13.47 -12.75 -1.65
C ASP A 271 14.98 -12.65 -1.36
N PRO A 272 15.45 -13.03 -0.15
CA PRO A 272 16.85 -12.87 0.22
C PRO A 272 17.78 -13.79 -0.57
N SER A 273 17.25 -14.84 -1.21
CA SER A 273 18.02 -15.77 -2.04
C SER A 273 18.31 -15.24 -3.45
N TYR A 274 17.61 -14.20 -3.89
CA TYR A 274 17.78 -13.63 -5.21
C TYR A 274 18.71 -12.41 -5.19
N PHE A 275 19.75 -12.43 -6.01
CA PHE A 275 20.69 -11.32 -6.12
C PHE A 275 20.37 -10.39 -7.31
N SER A 276 20.22 -9.10 -7.02
CA SER A 276 20.26 -8.02 -8.01
C SER A 276 20.95 -6.81 -7.38
N ILE A 277 21.67 -6.01 -8.17
CA ILE A 277 22.27 -4.75 -7.69
C ILE A 277 21.19 -3.84 -7.09
N SER A 278 19.99 -3.81 -7.70
CA SER A 278 18.86 -3.03 -7.19
C SER A 278 18.24 -3.60 -5.91
N SER A 279 18.35 -4.92 -5.70
CA SER A 279 17.80 -5.65 -4.55
C SER A 279 18.86 -6.03 -3.51
N PHE A 280 20.12 -5.56 -3.66
CA PHE A 280 21.23 -5.97 -2.80
C PHE A 280 20.89 -5.81 -1.31
N ARG A 281 20.23 -4.71 -0.94
CA ARG A 281 19.80 -4.38 0.43
C ARG A 281 18.87 -5.44 1.05
N LEU A 282 18.12 -6.17 0.22
CA LEU A 282 17.15 -7.19 0.64
C LEU A 282 17.75 -8.62 0.62
N THR A 283 18.96 -8.80 0.07
CA THR A 283 19.72 -10.06 0.15
C THR A 283 20.17 -10.34 1.58
N THR A 284 20.53 -11.59 1.89
CA THR A 284 21.07 -11.96 3.22
C THR A 284 22.25 -11.08 3.65
N LEU A 285 23.18 -10.81 2.73
CA LEU A 285 24.34 -9.95 3.01
C LEU A 285 23.94 -8.49 3.18
N GLY A 286 23.05 -7.97 2.34
CA GLY A 286 22.57 -6.59 2.44
C GLY A 286 21.77 -6.32 3.71
N ARG A 287 20.94 -7.28 4.14
CA ARG A 287 20.21 -7.22 5.42
C ARG A 287 21.18 -7.26 6.59
N PHE A 288 22.20 -8.11 6.55
CA PHE A 288 23.25 -8.15 7.57
C PHE A 288 23.99 -6.80 7.69
N LEU A 289 24.38 -6.19 6.57
CA LEU A 289 25.04 -4.89 6.56
C LEU A 289 24.11 -3.78 7.06
N THR A 290 22.86 -3.76 6.60
CA THR A 290 21.84 -2.78 7.01
C THR A 290 21.59 -2.86 8.51
N ARG A 291 21.33 -4.06 9.05
CA ARG A 291 21.15 -4.29 10.49
C ARG A 291 22.36 -3.84 11.30
N THR A 292 23.57 -4.18 10.87
CA THR A 292 24.80 -3.78 11.57
C THR A 292 24.96 -2.27 11.57
N MET A 293 24.70 -1.61 10.43
CA MET A 293 24.75 -0.17 10.29
C MET A 293 23.70 0.51 11.18
N VAL A 294 22.44 0.11 11.11
CA VAL A 294 21.34 0.69 11.91
C VAL A 294 21.62 0.54 13.40
N ARG A 295 22.06 -0.65 13.85
CA ARG A 295 22.45 -0.88 15.25
C ARG A 295 23.60 0.01 15.69
N THR A 296 24.59 0.22 14.83
CA THR A 296 25.73 1.11 15.12
C THR A 296 25.28 2.56 15.21
N LEU A 297 24.47 3.03 14.25
CA LEU A 297 23.94 4.39 14.23
C LEU A 297 23.06 4.69 15.44
N GLU A 298 22.24 3.72 15.88
CA GLU A 298 21.44 3.83 17.10
C GLU A 298 22.33 3.89 18.35
N TYR A 299 23.36 3.03 18.43
CA TYR A 299 24.30 3.00 19.55
C TYR A 299 25.06 4.33 19.74
N ILE A 300 25.47 4.98 18.64
CA ILE A 300 26.18 6.26 18.70
C ILE A 300 25.24 7.48 18.72
N GLY A 301 23.92 7.28 18.78
CA GLY A 301 22.91 8.35 18.88
C GLY A 301 22.63 9.11 17.58
N LEU A 302 23.14 8.65 16.43
CA LEU A 302 22.82 9.25 15.13
C LEU A 302 21.43 8.82 14.65
N ALA A 303 21.06 7.55 14.83
CA ALA A 303 19.70 7.07 14.61
C ALA A 303 18.88 7.09 15.91
N PRO A 304 17.56 7.33 15.86
CA PRO A 304 16.70 7.30 17.03
C PRO A 304 16.71 5.95 17.75
N ALA A 305 16.47 5.95 19.06
CA ALA A 305 16.23 4.71 19.80
C ALA A 305 14.97 4.00 19.25
N GLY A 306 15.06 2.69 19.00
CA GLY A 306 14.01 1.89 18.37
C GLY A 306 14.20 1.67 16.86
N SER A 307 15.18 2.31 16.23
CA SER A 307 15.47 2.15 14.79
C SER A 307 15.76 0.71 14.39
N ASN A 308 16.54 -0.02 15.20
CA ASN A 308 16.84 -1.42 14.95
C ASN A 308 15.60 -2.32 15.06
N ARG A 309 14.62 -1.97 15.91
CA ARG A 309 13.35 -2.69 16.02
C ARG A 309 12.47 -2.45 14.79
N VAL A 310 12.45 -1.22 14.27
CA VAL A 310 11.79 -0.90 13.00
C VAL A 310 12.34 -1.74 11.87
N SER A 311 13.67 -1.78 11.71
CA SER A 311 14.32 -2.62 10.71
C SER A 311 13.96 -4.11 10.89
N ALA A 312 13.90 -4.59 12.13
CA ALA A 312 13.63 -6.00 12.43
C ALA A 312 12.20 -6.43 12.05
N PHE A 313 11.17 -5.63 12.37
CA PHE A 313 9.81 -6.01 11.99
C PHE A 313 9.57 -5.87 10.47
N LEU A 314 10.23 -4.92 9.79
CA LEU A 314 10.18 -4.81 8.33
C LEU A 314 10.84 -6.00 7.63
N GLU A 315 11.96 -6.50 8.15
CA GLU A 315 12.57 -7.75 7.66
C GLU A 315 11.63 -8.94 7.86
N LYS A 316 10.98 -9.03 9.02
CA LYS A 316 9.98 -10.07 9.31
C LYS A 316 8.78 -9.99 8.35
N ALA A 317 8.35 -8.78 8.00
CA ALA A 317 7.33 -8.54 6.96
C ALA A 317 7.73 -9.16 5.63
N ALA A 318 8.95 -8.88 5.19
CA ALA A 318 9.46 -9.34 3.91
C ALA A 318 9.52 -10.87 3.86
N ASP A 319 9.91 -11.51 4.97
CA ASP A 319 9.94 -12.97 5.08
C ASP A 319 8.53 -13.55 5.04
N GLY A 320 7.58 -12.97 5.78
CA GLY A 320 6.16 -13.37 5.74
C GLY A 320 5.55 -13.23 4.34
N LEU A 321 5.84 -12.13 3.62
CA LEU A 321 5.38 -11.91 2.25
C LEU A 321 5.98 -12.94 1.28
N VAL A 322 7.28 -13.24 1.39
CA VAL A 322 7.95 -14.25 0.55
C VAL A 322 7.38 -15.64 0.84
N GLU A 323 7.22 -16.02 2.11
CA GLU A 323 6.69 -17.33 2.49
C GLU A 323 5.22 -17.47 2.06
N GLY A 324 4.40 -16.44 2.32
CA GLY A 324 3.01 -16.37 1.90
C GLY A 324 2.85 -16.45 0.38
N GLY A 325 3.71 -15.77 -0.38
CA GLY A 325 3.74 -15.86 -1.83
C GLY A 325 4.16 -17.24 -2.35
N ARG A 326 5.21 -17.86 -1.77
CA ARG A 326 5.67 -19.20 -2.18
C ARG A 326 4.65 -20.31 -1.92
N LYS A 327 3.89 -20.18 -0.82
CA LYS A 327 2.81 -21.11 -0.45
C LYS A 327 1.46 -20.72 -1.07
N GLU A 328 1.43 -19.66 -1.87
CA GLU A 328 0.23 -19.12 -2.49
C GLU A 328 -0.87 -18.74 -1.49
N LEU A 329 -0.53 -18.44 -0.22
CA LEU A 329 -1.48 -18.08 0.84
C LEU A 329 -1.93 -16.63 0.76
N PHE A 330 -1.11 -15.79 0.13
CA PHE A 330 -1.27 -14.34 0.09
C PHE A 330 -1.03 -13.83 -1.33
N THR A 331 -1.82 -12.83 -1.74
CA THR A 331 -1.61 -12.08 -2.97
C THR A 331 -1.68 -10.57 -2.68
N PRO A 332 -0.72 -9.77 -3.18
CA PRO A 332 -0.82 -8.32 -3.13
C PRO A 332 -1.59 -7.74 -4.31
N MET A 333 -1.99 -8.58 -5.27
CA MET A 333 -2.47 -8.16 -6.59
C MET A 333 -3.83 -8.80 -6.91
N TYR A 334 -4.68 -8.92 -5.90
CA TYR A 334 -6.06 -9.32 -6.13
C TYR A 334 -6.78 -8.17 -6.84
N PHE A 335 -6.94 -8.31 -8.16
CA PHE A 335 -7.59 -7.30 -8.98
C PHE A 335 -9.09 -7.50 -9.00
N PHE A 336 -9.83 -6.41 -8.91
CA PHE A 336 -11.25 -6.38 -9.26
C PHE A 336 -11.60 -5.10 -10.01
N LEU A 337 -12.57 -5.23 -10.91
CA LEU A 337 -13.25 -4.13 -11.59
C LEU A 337 -14.74 -4.25 -11.27
N VAL A 338 -15.29 -3.20 -10.67
CA VAL A 338 -16.69 -3.14 -10.28
C VAL A 338 -17.35 -1.86 -10.78
N ARG A 339 -18.67 -1.89 -10.93
CA ARG A 339 -19.47 -0.78 -11.45
C ARG A 339 -20.52 -0.35 -10.42
N LYS A 340 -20.68 0.97 -10.27
CA LYS A 340 -21.87 1.53 -9.63
C LYS A 340 -23.03 1.44 -10.63
N PRO A 341 -24.15 0.77 -10.30
CA PRO A 341 -25.29 0.68 -11.21
C PRO A 341 -25.77 2.06 -11.68
N LEU A 342 -26.42 2.12 -12.84
CA LEU A 342 -27.17 3.32 -13.22
C LEU A 342 -28.30 3.51 -12.19
N LEU A 343 -28.62 4.76 -11.88
CA LEU A 343 -29.87 5.04 -11.18
C LEU A 343 -31.00 4.67 -12.13
N ASP A 344 -31.92 3.82 -11.70
CA ASP A 344 -33.13 3.55 -12.46
C ASP A 344 -33.84 4.89 -12.70
N SER A 345 -34.13 5.18 -13.97
CA SER A 345 -34.78 6.42 -14.41
C SER A 345 -36.27 6.48 -14.04
N SER A 346 -36.66 5.86 -12.93
CA SER A 346 -38.04 5.65 -12.51
C SER A 346 -38.26 5.95 -11.02
N GLU A 347 -37.80 7.12 -10.58
CA GLU A 347 -38.33 7.81 -9.38
C GLU A 347 -38.96 9.15 -9.77
#